data_AF-A0A6A7FUS2-F1
#
_entry.id   AF-A0A6A7FUS2-F1
#
_cell.length_a   1.000
_cell.length_b   1.000
_cell.length_c   1.000
_cell.angle_alpha   90.00
_cell.angle_beta   90.00
_cell.angle_gamma   90.00
#
_symmetry.space_group_name_H-M   'P 1'
#
loop_
_entity.id
_entity.type
_entity.pdbx_description
1 polymer ?
#
loop_
_entity_poly.entity_id
_entity_poly.type
_entity_poly.pdbx_seq_one_letter_code
_entity_poly.pdbx_strand_id
1 'polypeptide(L)'
;MDMPVQNGTDKSAHEEGATSGDASNNKSGDHPAAAAAVLQDHRDTLQVQGPDEDFYVTVTKSALELRPHLVCCIVKEMNLQDEKFRKFIALQTKLHDGICKKRLQSTIATHDIAKITSKLPVTEDGKIIDGLVYTSRPKQSLMFVPLNRRSKPVSAARFVHTLQQEAENQRKLQKANSLSGLYKYLQLVEGWSHFPCLLDAAGTVLSVPPLTNADVSKIEPSSTEILLEVTSDKSLAVSKATMTELIQAVLEIVTPQSIVIKQVRVQGEDGGLRCVFPASDDLTQLPGIRVLRPFK
;
A
#
# COMPACT_ATOMS: atom_id res chain seq x y z
N MET A 1 40.77 67.75 1.41
CA MET A 1 40.83 66.28 1.26
C MET A 1 40.96 66.00 -0.23
N ASP A 2 41.92 65.14 -0.56
CA ASP A 2 42.86 65.24 -1.68
C ASP A 2 42.35 65.29 -3.13
N MET A 3 43.03 66.11 -3.95
CA MET A 3 43.28 65.86 -5.39
C MET A 3 44.57 64.99 -5.52
N PRO A 4 45.12 64.54 -6.70
CA PRO A 4 44.76 64.82 -8.11
C PRO A 4 45.00 63.66 -9.15
N VAL A 5 44.96 64.02 -10.45
CA VAL A 5 45.68 63.49 -11.66
C VAL A 5 45.06 62.26 -12.39
N GLN A 6 44.51 62.35 -13.62
CA GLN A 6 45.13 62.43 -14.98
C GLN A 6 46.08 61.25 -15.29
N ASN A 7 46.25 60.65 -16.49
CA ASN A 7 45.98 61.02 -17.88
C ASN A 7 46.30 59.81 -18.80
N GLY A 8 45.82 59.85 -20.06
CA GLY A 8 46.51 59.35 -21.27
C GLY A 8 46.39 57.85 -21.61
N THR A 9 46.43 57.36 -22.85
CA THR A 9 46.70 57.87 -24.22
C THR A 9 46.38 56.68 -25.16
N ASP A 10 45.59 56.80 -26.21
CA ASP A 10 45.90 57.24 -27.59
C ASP A 10 46.50 56.15 -28.52
N LYS A 11 45.84 56.00 -29.69
CA LYS A 11 46.29 55.50 -31.01
C LYS A 11 46.64 54.04 -31.27
N SER A 12 45.87 53.42 -32.18
CA SER A 12 46.40 52.59 -33.27
C SER A 12 45.85 53.08 -34.61
N ALA A 13 46.72 53.10 -35.62
CA ALA A 13 46.54 53.71 -36.92
C ALA A 13 46.68 52.65 -38.04
N HIS A 14 45.96 52.90 -39.14
CA HIS A 14 46.27 52.61 -40.57
C HIS A 14 46.55 51.16 -41.02
N GLU A 15 45.67 50.60 -41.85
CA GLU A 15 45.70 50.53 -43.35
C GLU A 15 46.66 49.44 -43.86
N GLU A 16 46.12 48.33 -44.38
CA GLU A 16 45.80 48.06 -45.80
C GLU A 16 47.01 47.77 -46.68
N GLY A 17 46.95 46.62 -47.38
CA GLY A 17 47.92 46.27 -48.42
C GLY A 17 47.92 44.78 -48.77
N ALA A 18 47.09 44.41 -49.73
CA ALA A 18 46.96 43.07 -50.31
C ALA A 18 48.16 42.67 -51.18
N THR A 19 48.47 41.36 -51.28
CA THR A 19 48.26 40.51 -52.48
C THR A 19 49.03 39.18 -52.41
N SER A 20 48.35 38.10 -52.85
CA SER A 20 48.81 36.82 -53.45
C SER A 20 50.07 36.15 -52.89
N GLY A 21 50.11 34.90 -52.47
CA GLY A 21 49.33 33.72 -52.83
C GLY A 21 50.34 32.57 -52.94
N ASP A 22 50.17 31.48 -52.19
CA ASP A 22 49.95 30.12 -52.70
C ASP A 22 49.92 29.09 -51.55
N ALA A 23 49.34 27.94 -51.87
CA ALA A 23 48.71 26.93 -51.05
C ALA A 23 49.52 26.25 -49.92
N SER A 24 48.82 25.89 -48.84
CA SER A 24 48.73 24.49 -48.37
C SER A 24 47.63 24.28 -47.30
N ASN A 25 46.49 23.78 -47.79
CA ASN A 25 45.73 22.63 -47.28
C ASN A 25 45.49 22.46 -45.76
N ASN A 26 44.32 22.86 -45.25
CA ASN A 26 43.64 22.14 -44.14
C ASN A 26 42.16 22.53 -43.93
N LYS A 27 41.37 21.57 -43.40
CA LYS A 27 39.90 21.51 -43.09
C LYS A 27 39.05 20.88 -44.21
N SER A 28 38.10 19.97 -43.98
CA SER A 28 37.37 19.53 -42.77
C SER A 28 36.42 18.37 -43.12
N GLY A 29 35.99 17.56 -42.13
CA GLY A 29 34.74 16.77 -42.16
C GLY A 29 34.92 15.28 -41.87
N ASP A 30 34.63 14.87 -40.61
CA ASP A 30 33.55 13.92 -40.21
C ASP A 30 33.91 12.43 -40.46
N HIS A 31 33.92 11.48 -39.52
CA HIS A 31 33.44 11.34 -38.14
C HIS A 31 34.39 10.39 -37.37
N PRO A 32 34.41 10.40 -36.03
CA PRO A 32 34.36 9.10 -35.35
C PRO A 32 33.29 9.06 -34.26
N ALA A 33 32.48 8.00 -34.37
CA ALA A 33 31.80 7.31 -33.28
C ALA A 33 31.29 8.17 -32.12
N ALA A 34 30.06 8.65 -32.25
CA ALA A 34 29.24 8.96 -31.09
C ALA A 34 29.12 7.67 -30.27
N ALA A 35 29.84 7.63 -29.15
CA ALA A 35 29.65 6.67 -28.09
C ALA A 35 28.14 6.63 -27.78
N ALA A 36 27.53 5.46 -27.98
CA ALA A 36 26.22 5.19 -27.45
C ALA A 36 26.33 5.32 -25.93
N ALA A 37 25.97 6.50 -25.41
CA ALA A 37 25.63 6.66 -24.02
C ALA A 37 24.39 5.79 -23.81
N VAL A 38 24.62 4.55 -23.39
CA VAL A 38 23.60 3.75 -22.71
C VAL A 38 23.27 4.54 -21.46
N LEU A 39 22.28 5.43 -21.56
CA LEU A 39 21.58 5.96 -20.42
C LEU A 39 21.00 4.75 -19.72
N GLN A 40 21.72 4.23 -18.71
CA GLN A 40 21.16 3.30 -17.76
C GLN A 40 20.00 4.05 -17.11
N ASP A 41 18.78 3.70 -17.49
CA ASP A 41 17.56 4.16 -16.84
C ASP A 41 17.61 3.60 -15.41
N HIS A 42 18.21 4.36 -14.47
CA HIS A 42 18.40 4.00 -13.07
C HIS A 42 17.08 3.97 -12.28
N ARG A 43 15.94 3.78 -12.96
CA ARG A 43 14.65 3.68 -12.30
C ARG A 43 14.56 2.33 -11.61
N ASP A 44 14.20 2.39 -10.34
CA ASP A 44 13.80 1.23 -9.58
C ASP A 44 12.67 0.50 -10.30
N THR A 45 12.72 -0.83 -10.31
CA THR A 45 11.68 -1.63 -10.99
C THR A 45 10.79 -2.28 -9.95
N LEU A 46 9.48 -2.32 -10.24
CA LEU A 46 8.48 -3.02 -9.44
C LEU A 46 7.84 -4.10 -10.29
N GLN A 47 8.02 -5.36 -9.92
CA GLN A 47 7.43 -6.47 -10.65
C GLN A 47 5.98 -6.70 -10.20
N VAL A 48 5.06 -6.77 -11.15
CA VAL A 48 3.70 -7.24 -10.93
C VAL A 48 3.60 -8.67 -11.41
N GLN A 49 2.97 -9.54 -10.63
CA GLN A 49 2.62 -10.91 -11.02
C GLN A 49 1.11 -11.06 -11.14
N GLY A 50 0.69 -11.93 -12.08
CA GLY A 50 -0.72 -12.30 -12.26
C GLY A 50 -1.33 -12.94 -11.01
N PRO A 51 -2.66 -13.01 -10.92
CA PRO A 51 -3.32 -13.64 -9.79
C PRO A 51 -3.11 -15.15 -9.85
N ASP A 52 -3.05 -15.79 -8.68
CA ASP A 52 -3.19 -17.25 -8.64
C ASP A 52 -4.60 -17.66 -9.01
N GLU A 53 -4.71 -18.83 -9.63
CA GLU A 53 -6.00 -19.47 -9.86
C GLU A 53 -6.72 -19.76 -8.54
N ASP A 54 -5.94 -20.04 -7.50
CA ASP A 54 -6.46 -20.55 -6.25
C ASP A 54 -6.36 -19.59 -5.05
N PHE A 55 -5.88 -18.36 -5.26
CA PHE A 55 -5.86 -17.33 -4.22
C PHE A 55 -6.71 -16.14 -4.66
N TYR A 56 -7.94 -16.11 -4.16
CA TYR A 56 -8.91 -15.05 -4.41
C TYR A 56 -9.71 -14.73 -3.15
N VAL A 57 -10.45 -13.62 -3.18
CA VAL A 57 -11.40 -13.24 -2.14
C VAL A 57 -12.81 -13.23 -2.70
N THR A 58 -13.71 -13.99 -2.09
CA THR A 58 -15.14 -13.96 -2.42
C THR A 58 -15.86 -12.98 -1.51
N VAL A 59 -16.62 -12.06 -2.08
CA VAL A 59 -17.39 -11.04 -1.37
C VAL A 59 -18.86 -11.40 -1.35
N THR A 60 -19.46 -11.46 -0.16
CA THR A 60 -20.89 -11.73 0.01
C THR A 60 -21.73 -10.46 -0.07
N LYS A 61 -23.01 -10.60 -0.46
CA LYS A 61 -23.95 -9.46 -0.45
C LYS A 61 -24.05 -8.75 0.90
N SER A 62 -23.97 -9.51 2.00
CA SER A 62 -24.06 -8.96 3.35
C SER A 62 -22.89 -8.04 3.72
N ALA A 63 -21.70 -8.25 3.16
CA ALA A 63 -20.59 -7.31 3.31
C ALA A 63 -20.80 -6.02 2.50
N LEU A 64 -21.42 -6.15 1.31
CA LEU A 64 -21.65 -5.02 0.40
C LEU A 64 -22.60 -3.96 0.98
N GLU A 65 -23.54 -4.37 1.83
CA GLU A 65 -24.47 -3.45 2.51
C GLU A 65 -23.79 -2.55 3.57
N LEU A 66 -22.68 -3.02 4.16
CA LEU A 66 -21.98 -2.30 5.22
C LEU A 66 -20.75 -1.54 4.70
N ARG A 67 -19.92 -2.22 3.89
CA ARG A 67 -18.63 -1.70 3.43
C ARG A 67 -18.24 -2.31 2.07
N PRO A 68 -18.81 -1.81 0.96
CA PRO A 68 -18.82 -2.52 -0.33
C PRO A 68 -17.50 -2.65 -1.08
N HIS A 69 -16.49 -1.85 -0.77
CA HIS A 69 -15.31 -1.77 -1.61
C HIS A 69 -14.11 -2.45 -0.94
N LEU A 70 -13.75 -3.63 -1.42
CA LEU A 70 -12.56 -4.37 -1.02
C LEU A 70 -11.53 -4.41 -2.16
N VAL A 71 -10.27 -4.10 -1.83
CA VAL A 71 -9.12 -4.24 -2.72
C VAL A 71 -8.03 -5.00 -1.98
N CYS A 72 -7.45 -6.01 -2.63
CA CYS A 72 -6.37 -6.81 -2.06
C CYS A 72 -5.20 -6.95 -3.06
N CYS A 73 -3.99 -7.08 -2.53
CA CYS A 73 -2.82 -7.58 -3.26
C CYS A 73 -1.84 -8.22 -2.27
N ILE A 74 -0.88 -9.00 -2.78
CA ILE A 74 0.18 -9.58 -1.96
C ILE A 74 1.49 -8.89 -2.30
N VAL A 75 2.22 -8.44 -1.28
CA VAL A 75 3.60 -7.98 -1.41
C VAL A 75 4.50 -9.13 -1.00
N LYS A 76 5.32 -9.61 -1.93
CA LYS A 76 6.31 -10.66 -1.68
C LYS A 76 7.70 -10.07 -1.50
N GLU A 77 8.59 -10.90 -0.94
CA GLU A 77 10.01 -10.58 -0.73
C GLU A 77 10.21 -9.35 0.19
N MET A 78 9.26 -9.16 1.12
CA MET A 78 9.34 -8.15 2.15
C MET A 78 10.48 -8.45 3.12
N ASN A 79 11.44 -7.52 3.24
CA ASN A 79 12.46 -7.56 4.28
C ASN A 79 12.12 -6.55 5.39
N LEU A 80 11.44 -7.03 6.43
CA LEU A 80 11.04 -6.22 7.59
C LEU A 80 12.02 -6.31 8.77
N GLN A 81 13.26 -6.74 8.57
CA GLN A 81 14.24 -6.80 9.66
C GLN A 81 14.61 -5.40 10.19
N ASP A 82 15.23 -5.38 11.38
CA ASP A 82 15.73 -4.18 12.05
C ASP A 82 14.64 -3.11 12.30
N GLU A 83 14.95 -1.84 12.00
CA GLU A 83 14.07 -0.69 12.16
C GLU A 83 12.93 -0.65 11.12
N LYS A 84 13.00 -1.46 10.05
CA LYS A 84 12.01 -1.43 8.96
C LYS A 84 10.64 -1.90 9.44
N PHE A 85 10.56 -2.91 10.29
CA PHE A 85 9.28 -3.34 10.89
C PHE A 85 8.60 -2.21 11.65
N ARG A 86 9.36 -1.50 12.51
CA ARG A 86 8.83 -0.37 13.29
C ARG A 86 8.34 0.76 12.37
N LYS A 87 9.12 1.09 11.34
CA LYS A 87 8.72 2.07 10.32
C LYS A 87 7.45 1.65 9.58
N PHE A 88 7.31 0.37 9.24
CA PHE A 88 6.13 -0.17 8.57
C PHE A 88 4.85 -0.04 9.42
N ILE A 89 4.93 -0.38 10.72
CA ILE A 89 3.79 -0.20 11.63
C ILE A 89 3.44 1.29 11.83
N ALA A 90 4.45 2.15 11.96
CA ALA A 90 4.25 3.60 12.08
C ALA A 90 3.59 4.18 10.81
N LEU A 91 3.99 3.67 9.64
CA LEU A 91 3.46 4.07 8.35
C LEU A 91 1.98 3.73 8.19
N GLN A 92 1.56 2.52 8.58
CA GLN A 92 0.14 2.16 8.61
C GLN A 92 -0.67 3.13 9.49
N THR A 93 -0.14 3.48 10.66
CA THR A 93 -0.79 4.44 11.57
C THR A 93 -0.89 5.83 10.94
N LYS A 94 0.18 6.30 10.29
CA LYS A 94 0.21 7.59 9.57
C LYS A 94 -0.81 7.62 8.42
N LEU A 95 -0.91 6.57 7.62
CA LEU A 95 -1.88 6.47 6.52
C LEU A 95 -3.32 6.40 7.03
N HIS A 96 -3.56 5.68 8.13
CA HIS A 96 -4.87 5.67 8.80
C HIS A 96 -5.30 7.05 9.26
N ASP A 97 -4.39 7.85 9.81
CA ASP A 97 -4.67 9.21 10.29
C ASP A 97 -4.77 10.25 9.17
N GLY A 98 -3.97 10.10 8.11
CA GLY A 98 -3.96 10.97 6.94
C GLY A 98 -5.01 10.60 5.90
N ILE A 99 -4.60 9.88 4.85
CA ILE A 99 -5.42 9.62 3.65
C ILE A 99 -6.70 8.83 3.95
N CYS A 100 -6.67 7.96 4.96
CA CYS A 100 -7.83 7.17 5.38
C CYS A 100 -8.82 7.98 6.23
N LYS A 101 -8.51 9.24 6.57
CA LYS A 101 -9.30 10.14 7.42
C LYS A 101 -9.73 9.49 8.73
N LYS A 102 -8.78 8.95 9.49
CA LYS A 102 -9.04 8.20 10.74
C LYS A 102 -9.98 7.02 10.49
N ARG A 103 -9.70 6.25 9.44
CA ARG A 103 -10.46 5.09 8.96
C ARG A 103 -11.87 5.35 8.42
N LEU A 104 -12.34 6.59 8.47
CA LEU A 104 -13.64 6.99 7.93
C LEU A 104 -13.72 6.83 6.42
N GLN A 105 -12.61 7.04 5.70
CA GLN A 105 -12.56 6.97 4.24
C GLN A 105 -12.17 5.58 3.75
N SER A 106 -11.20 4.94 4.39
CA SER A 106 -10.71 3.60 4.04
C SER A 106 -10.05 2.95 5.25
N THR A 107 -9.91 1.64 5.28
CA THR A 107 -9.19 0.93 6.35
C THR A 107 -8.19 0.01 5.71
N ILE A 108 -6.91 0.20 6.07
CA ILE A 108 -5.81 -0.69 5.70
C ILE A 108 -5.67 -1.78 6.77
N ALA A 109 -5.52 -3.02 6.33
CA ALA A 109 -5.17 -4.17 7.14
C ALA A 109 -4.05 -4.96 6.45
N THR A 110 -3.13 -5.54 7.26
CA THR A 110 -2.00 -6.33 6.76
C THR A 110 -1.97 -7.68 7.44
N HIS A 111 -1.77 -8.74 6.65
CA HIS A 111 -1.82 -10.12 7.13
C HIS A 111 -0.60 -10.90 6.65
N ASP A 112 0.01 -11.67 7.53
CA ASP A 112 1.07 -12.61 7.16
C ASP A 112 0.47 -13.80 6.41
N ILE A 113 0.84 -13.97 5.14
CA ILE A 113 0.32 -15.05 4.29
C ILE A 113 0.64 -16.43 4.87
N ALA A 114 1.80 -16.60 5.51
CA ALA A 114 2.21 -17.88 6.07
C ALA A 114 1.28 -18.38 7.19
N LYS A 115 0.45 -17.49 7.74
CA LYS A 115 -0.50 -17.78 8.83
C LYS A 115 -1.96 -17.88 8.36
N ILE A 116 -2.22 -17.77 7.05
CA ILE A 116 -3.57 -17.79 6.48
C ILE A 116 -3.82 -19.14 5.81
N THR A 117 -4.96 -19.75 6.12
CA THR A 117 -5.41 -20.96 5.42
C THR A 117 -6.12 -20.55 4.13
N SER A 118 -5.46 -20.68 2.97
CA SER A 118 -6.06 -20.32 1.67
C SER A 118 -6.86 -21.44 1.01
N LYS A 119 -6.65 -22.69 1.44
CA LYS A 119 -7.34 -23.88 0.93
C LYS A 119 -7.59 -24.87 2.06
N LEU A 120 -8.72 -25.56 1.98
CA LEU A 120 -8.97 -26.75 2.80
C LEU A 120 -8.88 -28.01 1.93
N PRO A 121 -8.45 -29.16 2.48
CA PRO A 121 -8.59 -30.43 1.79
C PRO A 121 -10.07 -30.72 1.52
N VAL A 122 -10.35 -31.38 0.41
CA VAL A 122 -11.70 -31.82 0.03
C VAL A 122 -12.23 -32.74 1.12
N THR A 123 -13.25 -32.29 1.85
CA THR A 123 -13.98 -33.14 2.81
C THR A 123 -14.95 -34.06 2.05
N GLU A 124 -15.30 -35.20 2.64
CA GLU A 124 -16.22 -36.20 2.03
C GLU A 124 -17.60 -35.60 1.67
N ASP A 125 -17.99 -34.50 2.30
CA ASP A 125 -19.25 -33.77 2.07
C ASP A 125 -19.21 -32.79 0.87
N GLY A 126 -18.08 -32.72 0.16
CA GLY A 126 -17.94 -31.99 -1.12
C GLY A 126 -18.00 -30.45 -1.04
N LYS A 127 -18.10 -29.87 0.16
CA LYS A 127 -18.19 -28.41 0.34
C LYS A 127 -16.80 -27.82 0.56
N ILE A 128 -16.14 -27.46 -0.52
CA ILE A 128 -14.84 -26.78 -0.52
C ILE A 128 -15.07 -25.28 -0.37
N ILE A 129 -14.46 -24.64 0.64
CA ILE A 129 -14.25 -23.20 0.64
C ILE A 129 -12.81 -22.99 0.17
N ASP A 130 -12.66 -22.60 -1.09
CA ASP A 130 -11.39 -22.17 -1.64
C ASP A 130 -11.27 -20.64 -1.55
N GLY A 131 -10.09 -20.17 -1.17
CA GLY A 131 -9.78 -18.75 -1.02
C GLY A 131 -10.31 -18.13 0.28
N LEU A 132 -10.28 -16.80 0.32
CA LEU A 132 -10.75 -16.00 1.46
C LEU A 132 -12.18 -15.55 1.23
N VAL A 133 -12.89 -15.25 2.31
CA VAL A 133 -14.29 -14.76 2.24
C VAL A 133 -14.43 -13.45 2.99
N TYR A 134 -14.81 -12.39 2.27
CA TYR A 134 -15.21 -11.13 2.85
C TYR A 134 -16.72 -11.11 3.04
N THR A 135 -17.17 -11.16 4.28
CA THR A 135 -18.58 -11.30 4.64
C THR A 135 -18.94 -10.38 5.80
N SER A 136 -20.20 -10.44 6.23
CA SER A 136 -20.72 -9.74 7.40
C SER A 136 -21.28 -10.76 8.39
N ARG A 137 -20.98 -10.59 9.67
CA ARG A 137 -21.43 -11.47 10.77
C ARG A 137 -22.07 -10.68 11.91
N PRO A 138 -23.09 -11.23 12.60
CA PRO A 138 -23.66 -10.60 13.79
C PRO A 138 -22.60 -10.37 14.86
N LYS A 139 -22.62 -9.20 15.51
CA LYS A 139 -21.59 -8.84 16.51
C LYS A 139 -21.53 -9.78 17.71
N GLN A 140 -22.64 -10.45 18.03
CA GLN A 140 -22.73 -11.39 19.14
C GLN A 140 -22.01 -12.72 18.85
N SER A 141 -22.00 -13.17 17.59
CA SER A 141 -21.42 -14.46 17.18
C SER A 141 -20.07 -14.34 16.48
N LEU A 142 -19.64 -13.14 16.07
CA LEU A 142 -18.34 -12.91 15.46
C LEU A 142 -17.22 -13.00 16.50
N MET A 143 -16.61 -14.18 16.63
CA MET A 143 -15.55 -14.49 17.60
C MET A 143 -14.16 -14.36 16.98
N PHE A 144 -13.24 -13.66 17.64
CA PHE A 144 -11.85 -13.54 17.22
C PHE A 144 -10.95 -13.11 18.38
N VAL A 145 -9.63 -13.22 18.21
CA VAL A 145 -8.65 -12.63 19.13
C VAL A 145 -8.17 -11.31 18.52
N PRO A 146 -8.48 -10.14 19.11
CA PRO A 146 -8.04 -8.86 18.57
C PRO A 146 -6.52 -8.72 18.59
N LEU A 147 -5.95 -8.05 17.58
CA LEU A 147 -4.51 -7.81 17.45
C LEU A 147 -3.93 -7.19 18.73
N ASN A 148 -2.77 -7.71 19.17
CA ASN A 148 -2.05 -7.25 20.36
C ASN A 148 -2.84 -7.37 21.68
N ARG A 149 -3.87 -8.22 21.73
CA ARG A 149 -4.59 -8.56 22.96
C ARG A 149 -4.37 -10.02 23.31
N ARG A 150 -3.55 -10.27 24.33
CA ARG A 150 -3.38 -11.62 24.91
C ARG A 150 -4.65 -12.02 25.66
N SER A 151 -5.57 -12.64 24.94
CA SER A 151 -6.90 -13.01 25.44
C SER A 151 -7.42 -14.25 24.73
N LYS A 152 -8.40 -14.93 25.34
CA LYS A 152 -9.21 -15.94 24.64
C LYS A 152 -10.04 -15.26 23.55
N PRO A 153 -10.52 -16.00 22.53
CA PRO A 153 -11.45 -15.44 21.55
C PRO A 153 -12.63 -14.73 22.22
N VAL A 154 -12.93 -13.51 21.77
CA VAL A 154 -14.05 -12.69 22.26
C VAL A 154 -14.98 -12.34 21.11
N SER A 155 -16.24 -12.08 21.41
CA SER A 155 -17.19 -11.57 20.41
C SER A 155 -16.90 -10.12 20.07
N ALA A 156 -17.24 -9.69 18.85
CA ALA A 156 -17.16 -8.28 18.45
C ALA A 156 -17.97 -7.38 19.39
N ALA A 157 -19.13 -7.85 19.87
CA ALA A 157 -19.94 -7.14 20.86
C ALA A 157 -19.17 -6.91 22.17
N ARG A 158 -18.53 -7.96 22.71
CA ARG A 158 -17.73 -7.85 23.94
C ARG A 158 -16.52 -6.95 23.73
N PHE A 159 -15.86 -7.06 22.58
CA PHE A 159 -14.71 -6.25 22.22
C PHE A 159 -15.06 -4.76 22.15
N VAL A 160 -16.14 -4.39 21.45
CA VAL A 160 -16.63 -3.00 21.39
C VAL A 160 -16.96 -2.47 22.77
N HIS A 161 -17.65 -3.26 23.61
CA HIS A 161 -17.95 -2.86 24.98
C HIS A 161 -16.69 -2.62 25.82
N THR A 162 -15.68 -3.50 25.72
CA THR A 162 -14.40 -3.30 26.40
C THR A 162 -13.70 -2.02 25.94
N LEU A 163 -13.67 -1.76 24.63
CA LEU A 163 -13.09 -0.53 24.10
C LEU A 163 -13.83 0.72 24.58
N GLN A 164 -15.16 0.68 24.69
CA GLN A 164 -15.97 1.79 25.22
C GLN A 164 -15.63 2.08 26.68
N GLN A 165 -15.50 1.05 27.51
CA GLN A 165 -15.10 1.21 28.92
C GLN A 165 -13.68 1.77 29.05
N GLU A 166 -12.74 1.26 28.26
CA GLU A 166 -11.35 1.75 28.23
C GLU A 166 -11.30 3.23 27.80
N ALA A 167 -12.08 3.62 26.79
CA ALA A 167 -12.19 5.00 26.31
C ALA A 167 -12.75 5.95 27.39
N GLU A 168 -13.78 5.52 28.12
CA GLU A 168 -14.37 6.31 29.20
C GLU A 168 -13.39 6.51 30.35
N ASN A 169 -12.67 5.47 30.74
CA ASN A 169 -11.63 5.54 31.76
C ASN A 169 -10.50 6.49 31.35
N GLN A 170 -10.08 6.46 30.09
CA GLN A 170 -9.06 7.37 29.58
C GLN A 170 -9.51 8.83 29.64
N ARG A 171 -10.76 9.13 29.26
CA ARG A 171 -11.33 10.50 29.34
C ARG A 171 -11.35 11.02 30.78
N LYS A 172 -11.70 10.16 31.75
CA LYS A 172 -11.70 10.52 33.18
C LYS A 172 -10.30 10.84 33.69
N LEU A 173 -9.29 10.08 33.27
CA LEU A 173 -7.90 10.24 33.72
C LEU A 173 -7.20 11.45 33.08
N GLN A 174 -7.37 11.67 31.78
CA GLN A 174 -6.58 12.65 31.04
C GLN A 174 -7.16 14.08 31.04
N LYS A 175 -8.37 14.31 31.59
CA LYS A 175 -9.11 15.59 31.53
C LYS A 175 -9.12 16.25 30.14
N ALA A 176 -8.99 15.44 29.10
CA ALA A 176 -8.89 15.86 27.71
C ALA A 176 -9.93 15.10 26.89
N ASN A 177 -10.58 15.81 25.96
CA ASN A 177 -11.57 15.20 25.07
C ASN A 177 -10.95 14.39 23.92
N SER A 178 -9.61 14.35 23.82
CA SER A 178 -8.90 13.64 22.75
C SER A 178 -8.72 12.17 23.09
N LEU A 179 -9.41 11.29 22.36
CA LEU A 179 -9.25 9.84 22.44
C LEU A 179 -8.05 9.39 21.59
N SER A 180 -7.17 8.56 22.16
CA SER A 180 -6.05 7.95 21.44
C SER A 180 -6.32 6.49 21.07
N GLY A 181 -5.46 5.90 20.23
CA GLY A 181 -5.53 4.47 19.89
C GLY A 181 -6.77 4.08 19.07
N LEU A 182 -7.43 2.98 19.45
CA LEU A 182 -8.62 2.48 18.76
C LEU A 182 -9.91 3.23 19.13
N TYR A 183 -9.92 3.94 20.26
CA TYR A 183 -11.14 4.55 20.80
C TYR A 183 -11.71 5.63 19.88
N LYS A 184 -10.86 6.31 19.09
CA LYS A 184 -11.27 7.27 18.05
C LYS A 184 -12.13 6.65 16.94
N TYR A 185 -12.11 5.33 16.78
CA TYR A 185 -12.85 4.62 15.73
C TYR A 185 -14.19 4.03 16.22
N LEU A 186 -14.49 4.08 17.52
CA LEU A 186 -15.72 3.49 18.06
C LEU A 186 -16.99 4.11 17.49
N GLN A 187 -16.98 5.41 17.19
CA GLN A 187 -18.12 6.10 16.58
C GLN A 187 -18.40 5.61 15.15
N LEU A 188 -17.41 5.07 14.44
CA LEU A 188 -17.60 4.56 13.08
C LEU A 188 -18.51 3.33 13.03
N VAL A 189 -18.64 2.63 14.15
CA VAL A 189 -19.37 1.36 14.24
C VAL A 189 -20.51 1.43 15.27
N GLU A 190 -20.86 2.64 15.68
CA GLU A 190 -21.95 2.87 16.62
C GLU A 190 -23.27 2.40 15.99
N GLY A 191 -24.07 1.67 16.77
CA GLY A 191 -25.34 1.11 16.29
C GLY A 191 -25.22 -0.13 15.39
N TRP A 192 -24.02 -0.54 14.96
CA TRP A 192 -23.87 -1.69 14.08
C TRP A 192 -24.32 -2.99 14.79
N SER A 193 -25.18 -3.76 14.11
CA SER A 193 -25.62 -5.09 14.54
C SER A 193 -24.76 -6.20 13.95
N HIS A 194 -24.19 -5.94 12.77
CA HIS A 194 -23.27 -6.81 12.06
C HIS A 194 -21.98 -6.08 11.75
N PHE A 195 -20.90 -6.84 11.61
CA PHE A 195 -19.59 -6.32 11.26
C PHE A 195 -19.08 -7.01 10.01
N PRO A 196 -18.48 -6.28 9.07
CA PRO A 196 -17.73 -6.90 8.00
C PRO A 196 -16.49 -7.59 8.59
N CYS A 197 -16.12 -8.71 8.01
CA CYS A 197 -14.93 -9.45 8.38
C CYS A 197 -14.35 -10.19 7.18
N LEU A 198 -13.02 -10.30 7.16
CA LEU A 198 -12.31 -11.20 6.25
C LEU A 198 -12.07 -12.52 6.97
N LEU A 199 -12.45 -13.62 6.33
CA LEU A 199 -12.26 -14.98 6.80
C LEU A 199 -11.28 -15.72 5.90
N ASP A 200 -10.48 -16.61 6.48
CA ASP A 200 -9.73 -17.60 5.72
C ASP A 200 -10.61 -18.80 5.31
N ALA A 201 -10.04 -19.74 4.56
CA ALA A 201 -10.76 -20.94 4.09
C ALA A 201 -11.27 -21.81 5.26
N ALA A 202 -10.59 -21.77 6.41
CA ALA A 202 -11.01 -22.45 7.64
C ALA A 202 -12.11 -21.71 8.42
N GLY A 203 -12.55 -20.54 7.94
CA GLY A 203 -13.53 -19.69 8.62
C GLY A 203 -12.94 -18.86 9.76
N THR A 204 -11.60 -18.81 9.88
CA THR A 204 -10.90 -18.01 10.88
C THR A 204 -10.98 -16.54 10.53
N VAL A 205 -11.35 -15.69 11.48
CA VAL A 205 -11.41 -14.23 11.30
C VAL A 205 -10.00 -13.64 11.23
N LEU A 206 -9.69 -12.97 10.11
CA LEU A 206 -8.43 -12.28 9.85
C LEU A 206 -8.50 -10.78 10.18
N SER A 207 -9.62 -10.13 9.85
CA SER A 207 -9.88 -8.72 10.14
C SER A 207 -11.36 -8.46 10.44
N VAL A 208 -11.61 -7.37 11.16
CA VAL A 208 -12.95 -6.83 11.43
C VAL A 208 -12.94 -5.32 11.15
N PRO A 209 -13.03 -4.89 9.87
CA PRO A 209 -13.01 -3.48 9.52
C PRO A 209 -14.23 -2.71 10.06
N PRO A 210 -14.10 -1.39 10.33
CA PRO A 210 -12.87 -0.60 10.39
C PRO A 210 -12.10 -0.74 11.72
N LEU A 211 -12.46 -1.69 12.60
CA LEU A 211 -11.98 -1.74 13.98
C LEU A 211 -10.56 -2.29 14.13
N THR A 212 -10.28 -3.51 13.72
CA THR A 212 -8.98 -4.15 14.01
C THR A 212 -8.74 -5.38 13.15
N ASN A 213 -7.48 -5.77 13.05
CA ASN A 213 -7.09 -7.11 12.62
C ASN A 213 -7.23 -8.09 13.78
N ALA A 214 -7.27 -9.38 13.44
CA ALA A 214 -7.11 -10.47 14.38
C ALA A 214 -5.61 -10.78 14.58
N ASP A 215 -5.28 -11.36 15.73
CA ASP A 215 -3.91 -11.71 16.10
C ASP A 215 -3.35 -12.89 15.30
N VAL A 216 -4.23 -13.77 14.80
CA VAL A 216 -3.85 -15.01 14.08
C VAL A 216 -2.98 -14.77 12.86
N SER A 217 -3.24 -13.68 12.11
CA SER A 217 -2.48 -13.34 10.90
C SER A 217 -1.54 -12.16 11.13
N LYS A 218 -1.13 -11.92 12.37
CA LYS A 218 -0.25 -10.82 12.75
C LYS A 218 1.09 -10.94 12.02
N ILE A 219 1.52 -9.83 11.42
CA ILE A 219 2.83 -9.70 10.81
C ILE A 219 3.94 -9.59 11.86
N GLU A 220 5.10 -10.12 11.53
CA GLU A 220 6.32 -10.13 12.34
C GLU A 220 7.51 -9.66 11.49
N PRO A 221 8.65 -9.30 12.11
CA PRO A 221 9.86 -8.96 11.35
C PRO A 221 10.31 -10.05 10.36
N SER A 222 9.97 -11.31 10.64
CA SER A 222 10.22 -12.49 9.81
C SER A 222 9.23 -12.67 8.65
N SER A 223 8.12 -11.93 8.61
CA SER A 223 7.12 -12.07 7.54
C SER A 223 7.66 -11.58 6.20
N THR A 224 7.62 -12.44 5.18
CA THR A 224 8.16 -12.16 3.83
C THR A 224 7.08 -11.95 2.78
N GLU A 225 5.89 -12.51 2.99
CA GLU A 225 4.72 -12.36 2.12
C GLU A 225 3.56 -11.78 2.91
N ILE A 226 3.09 -10.60 2.50
CA ILE A 226 2.06 -9.87 3.23
C ILE A 226 0.87 -9.60 2.31
N LEU A 227 -0.30 -10.09 2.71
CA LEU A 227 -1.57 -9.69 2.13
C LEU A 227 -1.90 -8.29 2.62
N LEU A 228 -2.03 -7.36 1.69
CA LEU A 228 -2.59 -6.04 1.93
C LEU A 228 -4.07 -6.07 1.63
N GLU A 229 -4.88 -5.60 2.58
CA GLU A 229 -6.32 -5.49 2.50
C GLU A 229 -6.71 -4.02 2.67
N VAL A 230 -7.50 -3.47 1.74
CA VAL A 230 -8.09 -2.13 1.88
C VAL A 230 -9.59 -2.22 1.69
N THR A 231 -10.33 -1.77 2.71
CA THR A 231 -11.80 -1.66 2.67
C THR A 231 -12.28 -0.21 2.73
N SER A 232 -13.35 0.12 2.00
CA SER A 232 -13.98 1.44 2.00
C SER A 232 -15.49 1.35 1.83
N ASP A 233 -16.21 2.29 2.41
CA ASP A 233 -17.63 2.59 2.20
C ASP A 233 -17.85 3.72 1.19
N LYS A 234 -16.79 4.30 0.61
CA LYS A 234 -16.88 5.49 -0.26
C LYS A 234 -16.90 5.14 -1.74
N SER A 235 -15.86 4.50 -2.24
CA SER A 235 -15.79 4.02 -3.62
C SER A 235 -14.64 3.03 -3.82
N LEU A 236 -14.70 2.24 -4.90
CA LEU A 236 -13.59 1.38 -5.30
C LEU A 236 -12.33 2.20 -5.63
N ALA A 237 -12.50 3.38 -6.24
CA ALA A 237 -11.41 4.30 -6.55
C ALA A 237 -10.68 4.78 -5.28
N VAL A 238 -11.42 5.06 -4.20
CA VAL A 238 -10.82 5.41 -2.90
C VAL A 238 -10.02 4.24 -2.33
N SER A 239 -10.51 3.00 -2.43
CA SER A 239 -9.77 1.82 -1.99
C SER A 239 -8.49 1.61 -2.83
N LYS A 240 -8.57 1.73 -4.16
CA LYS A 240 -7.41 1.61 -5.06
C LYS A 240 -6.36 2.70 -4.84
N ALA A 241 -6.80 3.95 -4.64
CA ALA A 241 -5.91 5.06 -4.33
C ALA A 241 -5.20 4.85 -2.99
N THR A 242 -5.95 4.43 -1.95
CA THR A 242 -5.37 4.09 -0.65
C THR A 242 -4.35 2.95 -0.75
N MET A 243 -4.66 1.91 -1.54
CA MET A 243 -3.74 0.79 -1.78
C MET A 243 -2.48 1.23 -2.54
N THR A 244 -2.62 2.14 -3.51
CA THR A 244 -1.48 2.71 -4.26
C THR A 244 -0.56 3.50 -3.34
N GLU A 245 -1.12 4.39 -2.51
CA GLU A 245 -0.36 5.14 -1.49
C GLU A 245 0.32 4.22 -0.49
N LEU A 246 -0.38 3.16 -0.05
CA LEU A 246 0.22 2.15 0.82
C LEU A 246 1.42 1.48 0.17
N ILE A 247 1.30 1.03 -1.08
CA ILE A 247 2.41 0.41 -1.82
C ILE A 247 3.55 1.39 -2.00
N GLN A 248 3.31 2.63 -2.44
CA GLN A 248 4.34 3.64 -2.57
C GLN A 248 5.10 3.84 -1.25
N ALA A 249 4.37 3.94 -0.15
CA ALA A 249 4.91 4.10 1.17
C ALA A 249 5.69 2.85 1.65
N VAL A 250 5.27 1.64 1.27
CA VAL A 250 6.05 0.40 1.48
C VAL A 250 7.39 0.51 0.75
N LEU A 251 7.40 0.93 -0.51
CA LEU A 251 8.60 1.06 -1.35
C LEU A 251 9.62 2.10 -0.83
N GLU A 252 9.20 3.03 0.03
CA GLU A 252 10.11 3.95 0.74
C GLU A 252 10.84 3.28 1.91
N ILE A 253 10.30 2.18 2.46
CA ILE A 253 10.87 1.45 3.60
C ILE A 253 11.75 0.29 3.12
N VAL A 254 11.32 -0.37 2.05
CA VAL A 254 11.93 -1.57 1.49
C VAL A 254 12.36 -1.31 0.05
N THR A 255 13.55 -1.79 -0.32
CA THR A 255 14.14 -1.54 -1.65
C THR A 255 13.24 -2.11 -2.76
N PRO A 256 12.82 -1.31 -3.75
CA PRO A 256 11.85 -1.78 -4.76
C PRO A 256 12.32 -2.96 -5.60
N GLN A 257 13.63 -3.04 -5.86
CA GLN A 257 14.27 -4.05 -6.72
C GLN A 257 14.10 -5.49 -6.20
N SER A 258 13.68 -5.66 -4.95
CA SER A 258 13.44 -6.96 -4.33
C SER A 258 11.96 -7.18 -4.01
N ILE A 259 11.03 -6.46 -4.65
CA ILE A 259 9.60 -6.55 -4.31
C ILE A 259 8.78 -6.96 -5.51
N VAL A 260 7.89 -7.91 -5.26
CA VAL A 260 6.90 -8.36 -6.22
C VAL A 260 5.51 -8.09 -5.67
N ILE A 261 4.68 -7.39 -6.44
CA ILE A 261 3.26 -7.20 -6.16
C ILE A 261 2.48 -8.26 -6.94
N LYS A 262 1.92 -9.22 -6.23
CA LYS A 262 1.05 -10.23 -6.82
C LYS A 262 -0.40 -9.80 -6.77
N GLN A 263 -1.06 -9.90 -7.91
CA GLN A 263 -2.47 -9.56 -8.05
C GLN A 263 -3.34 -10.49 -7.21
N VAL A 264 -4.41 -9.96 -6.62
CA VAL A 264 -5.46 -10.77 -5.98
C VAL A 264 -6.79 -10.47 -6.65
N ARG A 265 -7.53 -11.53 -7.01
CA ARG A 265 -8.89 -11.41 -7.54
C ARG A 265 -9.89 -11.29 -6.40
N VAL A 266 -10.77 -10.32 -6.51
CA VAL A 266 -11.95 -10.14 -5.66
C VAL A 266 -13.17 -10.43 -6.52
N GLN A 267 -13.95 -11.43 -6.16
CA GLN A 267 -15.11 -11.91 -6.92
C GLN A 267 -16.38 -11.90 -6.06
N GLY A 268 -17.55 -11.88 -6.69
CA GLY A 268 -18.82 -12.06 -6.00
C GLY A 268 -19.15 -13.53 -5.77
N GLU A 269 -20.21 -13.79 -5.00
CA GLU A 269 -20.78 -15.14 -4.83
C GLU A 269 -21.25 -15.78 -6.15
N ASP A 270 -21.49 -14.95 -7.17
CA ASP A 270 -21.82 -15.36 -8.54
C ASP A 270 -20.58 -15.74 -9.39
N GLY A 271 -19.38 -15.69 -8.82
CA GLY A 271 -18.11 -15.86 -9.54
C GLY A 271 -17.73 -14.66 -10.40
N GLY A 272 -18.57 -13.62 -10.44
CA GLY A 272 -18.31 -12.40 -11.21
C GLY A 272 -17.14 -11.61 -10.63
N LEU A 273 -16.15 -11.27 -11.46
CA LEU A 273 -15.01 -10.45 -11.04
C LEU A 273 -15.50 -9.05 -10.61
N ARG A 274 -15.17 -8.65 -9.38
CA ARG A 274 -15.48 -7.33 -8.82
C ARG A 274 -14.28 -6.40 -8.89
N CYS A 275 -13.10 -6.91 -8.59
CA CYS A 275 -11.85 -6.17 -8.66
C CYS A 275 -10.68 -7.12 -8.85
N VAL A 276 -9.68 -6.71 -9.61
CA VAL A 276 -8.32 -7.28 -9.55
C VAL A 276 -7.37 -6.11 -9.36
N PHE A 277 -6.43 -6.23 -8.43
CA PHE A 277 -5.48 -5.16 -8.15
C PHE A 277 -4.06 -5.72 -7.97
N PRO A 278 -3.03 -5.05 -8.52
CA PRO A 278 -3.11 -3.86 -9.39
C PRO A 278 -3.50 -4.22 -10.83
N ALA A 279 -4.59 -3.65 -11.36
CA ALA A 279 -4.95 -3.74 -12.78
C ALA A 279 -4.00 -2.91 -13.67
N SER A 280 -4.25 -2.87 -14.98
CA SER A 280 -3.36 -2.23 -15.96
C SER A 280 -3.20 -0.71 -15.78
N ASP A 281 -4.22 -0.05 -15.25
CA ASP A 281 -4.30 1.39 -14.99
C ASP A 281 -3.79 1.78 -13.59
N ASP A 282 -3.69 0.82 -12.68
CA ASP A 282 -3.16 1.03 -11.32
C ASP A 282 -1.63 1.20 -11.32
N LEU A 283 -1.05 1.80 -10.26
CA LEU A 283 0.40 1.96 -10.07
C LEU A 283 1.16 2.65 -11.23
N THR A 284 0.47 3.36 -12.13
CA THR A 284 1.07 3.97 -13.33
C THR A 284 1.86 5.26 -13.05
N GLN A 285 1.63 5.88 -11.89
CA GLN A 285 2.18 7.20 -11.53
C GLN A 285 3.17 7.14 -10.36
N LEU A 286 3.81 5.98 -10.11
CA LEU A 286 4.80 5.85 -9.05
C LEU A 286 6.07 6.65 -9.39
N PRO A 287 6.48 7.65 -8.58
CA PRO A 287 7.64 8.48 -8.88
C PRO A 287 8.93 7.65 -8.92
N GLY A 288 9.69 7.74 -10.00
CA GLY A 288 11.00 7.07 -10.13
C GLY A 288 10.94 5.54 -10.27
N ILE A 289 9.75 4.94 -10.32
CA ILE A 289 9.57 3.49 -10.38
C ILE A 289 8.99 3.06 -11.73
N ARG A 290 9.63 2.09 -12.37
CA ARG A 290 9.13 1.43 -13.58
C ARG A 290 8.40 0.14 -13.20
N VAL A 291 7.09 0.10 -13.45
CA VAL A 291 6.28 -1.09 -13.18
C VAL A 291 6.39 -2.09 -14.34
N LEU A 292 6.89 -3.29 -14.05
CA LEU A 292 7.01 -4.40 -14.99
C LEU A 292 5.81 -5.33 -14.80
N ARG A 293 5.02 -5.51 -15.86
CA ARG A 293 3.79 -6.33 -15.83
C ARG A 293 3.97 -7.58 -16.69
N PRO A 294 3.28 -8.69 -16.38
CA PRO A 294 3.31 -9.86 -17.23
C PRO A 294 2.73 -9.50 -18.61
N PHE A 295 3.32 -10.04 -19.67
CA PHE A 295 2.76 -9.93 -21.02
C PHE A 295 1.39 -10.62 -21.04
N LYS A 296 0.39 -9.95 -21.61
CA LYS A 296 -0.96 -10.51 -21.81
C LYS A 296 -0.95 -11.60 -22.87
#